data_AF-A0A7T1IBM4-F1
#
_entry.id   AF-A0A7T1IBM4-F1
#
_cell.length_a   1.000
_cell.length_b   1.000
_cell.length_c   1.000
_cell.angle_alpha   90.00
_cell.angle_beta   90.00
_cell.angle_gamma   90.00
#
_symmetry.space_group_name_H-M   'P 1'
#
loop_
_entity.id
_entity.type
_entity.pdbx_description
1 polymer ?
#
loop_
_entity_poly.entity_id
_entity_poly.type
_entity_poly.pdbx_seq_one_letter_code
_entity_poly.pdbx_strand_id
1 'polypeptide(L)' 'MADQTPLKKGNLVRVNGAAYAGSLEAAASEAPLPGYLLEGPGEILAIKGAYAQLRWRRPVPDVWLRLDQLEAYSS' A
#
# COMPACT_ATOMS: atom_id res chain seq x y z
N MET A 1 -18.63 6.31 6.27
CA MET A 1 -18.47 4.93 5.79
C MET A 1 -17.47 5.02 4.66
N ALA A 2 -16.22 4.58 4.86
CA ALA A 2 -15.18 4.72 3.84
C ALA A 2 -15.61 3.98 2.59
N ASP A 3 -15.50 4.66 1.44
CA ASP A 3 -15.88 4.17 0.14
C ASP A 3 -15.10 2.87 -0.17
N GLN A 4 -15.74 1.71 -0.01
CA GLN A 4 -15.15 0.39 -0.29
C GLN A 4 -15.18 0.11 -1.79
N THR A 5 -14.79 1.08 -2.61
CA THR A 5 -14.54 0.81 -4.02
C THR A 5 -13.39 -0.20 -4.11
N PRO A 6 -13.58 -1.35 -4.78
CA PRO A 6 -12.53 -2.34 -4.91
C PRO A 6 -11.30 -1.72 -5.57
N LEU A 7 -10.13 -1.89 -4.93
CA LEU A 7 -8.87 -1.35 -5.40
C LEU A 7 -8.51 -1.94 -6.78
N LYS A 8 -8.20 -1.06 -7.71
CA LYS A 8 -7.80 -1.38 -9.09
C LYS A 8 -6.59 -0.56 -9.50
N LYS A 9 -5.98 -0.98 -10.62
CA LYS A 9 -4.91 -0.21 -11.28
C LYS A 9 -5.31 1.26 -11.46
N GLY A 10 -4.41 2.17 -11.13
CA GLY A 10 -4.59 3.62 -11.18
C GLY A 10 -5.22 4.23 -9.93
N ASN A 11 -5.68 3.45 -8.95
CA ASN A 11 -6.11 4.02 -7.68
C ASN A 11 -4.91 4.55 -6.88
N LEU A 12 -5.15 5.66 -6.18
CA LEU A 12 -4.27 6.18 -5.15
C LEU A 12 -4.59 5.47 -3.82
N VAL A 13 -3.55 5.06 -3.12
CA VAL A 13 -3.65 4.31 -1.86
C VAL A 13 -2.63 4.79 -0.85
N ARG A 14 -2.87 4.42 0.41
CA ARG A 14 -1.86 4.41 1.47
C ARG A 14 -1.90 3.08 2.20
N VAL A 15 -0.84 2.76 2.93
CA VAL A 15 -0.78 1.56 3.76
C VAL A 15 -1.59 1.77 5.02
N ASN A 16 -2.48 0.83 5.31
CA ASN A 16 -3.15 0.74 6.60
C ASN A 16 -2.17 0.14 7.61
N GLY A 17 -1.66 0.99 8.52
CA GLY A 17 -0.65 0.57 9.50
C GLY A 17 -1.08 -0.57 10.41
N ALA A 18 -2.38 -0.67 10.74
CA ALA A 18 -2.91 -1.75 11.57
C ALA A 18 -2.92 -3.09 10.82
N ALA A 19 -3.35 -3.09 9.55
CA ALA A 19 -3.32 -4.28 8.70
C ALA A 19 -1.88 -4.70 8.35
N TYR A 20 -0.96 -3.74 8.23
CA TYR A 20 0.45 -4.02 7.98
C TYR A 20 1.15 -4.62 9.22
N ALA A 21 0.92 -4.10 10.43
CA ALA A 21 1.65 -4.53 11.63
C ALA A 21 1.48 -6.02 11.98
N GLY A 22 0.37 -6.66 11.58
CA GLY A 22 0.12 -8.09 11.78
C GLY A 22 0.55 -8.99 10.62
N SER A 23 1.27 -8.46 9.63
CA SER A 23 1.54 -9.15 8.38
C SER A 23 2.89 -9.87 8.32
N LEU A 24 3.02 -10.80 7.37
CA LEU A 24 4.30 -11.47 7.07
C LEU A 24 5.36 -10.47 6.60
N GLU A 25 4.92 -9.45 5.86
CA GLU A 25 5.77 -8.38 5.33
C GLU A 25 6.35 -7.51 6.46
N ALA A 26 5.59 -7.29 7.54
CA ALA A 26 6.10 -6.65 8.75
C ALA A 26 7.10 -7.55 9.50
N ALA A 27 6.83 -8.85 9.58
CA ALA A 27 7.74 -9.81 10.23
C ALA A 27 9.07 -9.99 9.48
N ALA A 28 9.08 -9.76 8.16
CA ALA A 28 10.28 -9.84 7.33
C ALA A 28 11.12 -8.54 7.31
N SER A 29 10.60 -7.43 7.83
CA SER A 29 11.29 -6.13 7.85
C SER A 29 11.96 -5.91 9.20
N GLU A 30 13.29 -5.79 9.22
CA GLU A 30 14.03 -5.35 10.43
C GLU A 30 13.86 -3.86 10.74
N ALA A 31 13.42 -3.06 9.77
CA ALA A 31 13.27 -1.61 9.89
C ALA A 31 11.81 -1.21 10.13
N PRO A 32 11.55 -0.14 10.90
CA PRO A 32 10.20 0.41 11.06
C PRO A 32 9.62 0.82 9.71
N LEU A 33 8.30 0.65 9.56
CA LEU A 33 7.58 0.98 8.32
C LEU A 33 7.89 2.42 7.91
N PRO A 34 8.47 2.65 6.72
CA PRO A 34 8.77 4.01 6.26
C PRO A 34 7.52 4.89 6.24
N GLY A 35 7.59 6.08 6.82
CA GLY A 35 6.44 6.99 6.97
C GLY A 35 5.73 7.31 5.66
N TYR A 36 6.46 7.34 4.54
CA TYR A 36 5.88 7.61 3.22
C TYR A 36 4.81 6.61 2.76
N LEU A 37 4.86 5.37 3.28
CA LEU A 37 3.89 4.33 3.01
C LEU A 37 2.55 4.63 3.70
N LEU A 38 2.61 5.21 4.91
CA LEU A 38 1.44 5.63 5.70
C LEU A 38 0.89 6.98 5.24
N GLU A 39 1.77 7.92 4.87
CA GLU A 39 1.40 9.24 4.35
C GLU A 39 0.66 9.12 3.02
N GLY A 40 1.16 8.28 2.11
CA GLY A 40 0.68 8.19 0.74
C GLY A 40 0.85 9.51 -0.04
N PRO A 41 0.15 9.66 -1.18
CA PRO A 41 -0.44 8.57 -1.93
C PRO A 41 0.62 7.79 -2.72
N GLY A 42 0.48 6.47 -2.75
CA GLY A 42 1.09 5.60 -3.76
C GLY A 42 0.07 5.26 -4.85
N GLU A 43 0.52 5.03 -6.08
CA GLU A 43 -0.35 4.63 -7.20
C GLU A 43 -0.23 3.12 -7.46
N ILE A 44 -1.37 2.43 -7.63
CA ILE A 44 -1.38 1.02 -8.07
C ILE A 44 -1.04 0.94 -9.55
N LEU A 45 0.14 0.42 -9.89
CA LEU A 45 0.56 0.20 -11.27
C LEU A 45 0.05 -1.11 -11.86
N ALA A 46 0.01 -2.15 -11.03
CA ALA A 46 -0.37 -3.51 -11.43
C ALA A 46 -0.92 -4.29 -10.24
N ILE A 47 -1.75 -5.28 -10.52
CA ILE A 47 -2.26 -6.25 -9.54
C ILE A 47 -1.93 -7.65 -10.05
N LYS A 48 -1.39 -8.50 -9.16
CA LYS A 48 -1.14 -9.92 -9.42
C LYS A 48 -1.64 -10.73 -8.22
N GLY A 49 -2.76 -11.42 -8.40
CA GLY A 49 -3.41 -12.15 -7.31
C GLY A 49 -3.80 -11.21 -6.16
N ALA A 50 -3.32 -11.51 -4.96
CA ALA A 50 -3.56 -10.70 -3.76
C ALA A 50 -2.63 -9.49 -3.59
N TYR A 51 -1.69 -9.27 -4.51
CA TYR A 51 -0.65 -8.25 -4.39
C TYR A 51 -0.81 -7.13 -5.41
N ALA A 52 -0.42 -5.92 -5.01
CA ALA A 52 -0.36 -4.73 -5.85
C ALA A 52 1.07 -4.19 -5.92
N GLN A 53 1.48 -3.78 -7.12
CA GLN A 53 2.69 -2.99 -7.34
C GLN A 53 2.35 -1.52 -7.16
N LEU A 54 3.07 -0.86 -6.27
CA LEU A 54 2.85 0.52 -5.87
C LEU A 54 4.04 1.38 -6.26
N ARG A 55 3.75 2.58 -6.77
CA ARG A 55 4.75 3.61 -7.05
C ARG A 55 4.46 4.88 -6.30
N TRP A 56 5.49 5.43 -5.67
CA TRP A 56 5.45 6.73 -5.00
C TRP A 56 6.12 7.79 -5.84
N ARG A 57 5.69 9.04 -5.67
CA ARG A 57 6.35 10.22 -6.26
C ARG A 57 7.62 10.60 -5.48
N ARG A 58 8.52 9.64 -5.25
CA ARG A 58 9.80 9.78 -4.56
C ARG A 58 10.85 8.92 -5.28
N PRO A 59 12.17 9.18 -5.10
CA PRO A 59 13.21 8.35 -5.71
C PRO A 59 13.39 7.03 -4.94
N VAL A 60 12.31 6.26 -4.84
CA VAL A 60 12.26 4.94 -4.21
C VAL A 60 11.77 3.92 -5.25
N PRO A 61 12.20 2.66 -5.17
CA PRO A 61 11.71 1.64 -6.07
C PRO A 61 10.21 1.37 -5.86
N ASP A 62 9.59 0.74 -6.85
CA ASP A 62 8.23 0.22 -6.70
C ASP A 62 8.20 -0.88 -5.64
N VAL A 63 7.11 -0.92 -4.86
CA VAL A 63 6.94 -1.91 -3.77
C VAL A 63 5.75 -2.80 -4.07
N TRP A 64 5.87 -4.09 -3.77
CA TRP A 64 4.76 -5.02 -3.78
C TRP A 64 4.20 -5.21 -2.38
N LEU A 65 2.92 -4.90 -2.20
CA LEU A 65 2.20 -5.10 -0.93
C LEU A 65 0.89 -5.83 -1.19
N ARG A 66 0.32 -6.44 -0.15
CA ARG A 66 -0.99 -7.11 -0.27
C ARG A 66 -2.11 -6.08 -0.34
N LEU A 67 -3.13 -6.36 -1.13
CA LEU A 67 -4.30 -5.48 -1.30
C LEU A 67 -5.04 -5.20 0.01
N ASP A 68 -5.06 -6.16 0.94
CA ASP A 68 -5.71 -6.03 2.25
C ASP A 68 -4.94 -5.16 3.24
N GLN A 69 -3.68 -4.81 2.94
CA GLN A 69 -2.88 -3.85 3.67
C GLN A 69 -3.08 -2.42 3.16
N LEU A 70 -3.84 -2.24 2.08
CA LEU A 70 -4.01 -0.96 1.40
C LEU A 70 -5.41 -0.41 1.63
N GLU A 71 -5.48 0.90 1.77
CA GLU A 71 -6.73 1.63 1.79
C GLU A 71 -6.74 2.73 0.74
N ALA A 72 -7.93 2.97 0.16
CA ALA A 72 -8.12 4.00 -0.84
C ALA A 72 -7.77 5.37 -0.26
N TYR A 73 -6.92 6.11 -0.97
CA TYR A 73 -6.59 7.49 -0.62
C TYR A 73 -7.63 8.41 -1.27
N SER A 74 -8.67 8.75 -0.51
CA SER A 74 -9.55 9.87 -0.87
C SER A 74 -8.96 11.15 -0.30
N SER A 75 -8.65 12.10 -1.18
CA SER A 75 -8.29 13.46 -0.80
C SER A 75 -9.49 14.21 -0.22
#